data_AF-A0ABD3QBJ3-F1
#
_entry.id   AF-A0ABD3QBJ3-F1
#
_cell.length_a   1.000
_cell.length_b   1.000
_cell.length_c   1.000
_cell.angle_alpha   90.00
_cell.angle_beta   90.00
_cell.angle_gamma   90.00
#
_symmetry.space_group_name_H-M   'P 1'
#
loop_
_entity.id
_entity.type
_entity.pdbx_description
1 polymer ?
#
loop_
_entity_poly.entity_id
_entity_poly.type
_entity_poly.pdbx_seq_one_letter_code
_entity_poly.pdbx_strand_id
1 'polypeptide(L)'
;MRCKQDVELPVRRDVFTLIQIDAIDSNKSKINAGASQRNHDKATIDTNVLSSSPNLAVIPYPSEDQRKRCQIVYILGAEGTMHHGVEPVLTTLAKHQKNPETGVSYDVQFGSEDLRYGLFAYPAGRFGFTEPPPIDDPQLVSKVITAICPDDGKKHIIIESTSFPSGGKYHAMSRVRRQSAWHHMTPEGIANSFAALNHPTNLYQFYDAYHRYADIKFLVLHRPFLNTIASHKNFDSGPMVHANVVQGYLILLSRFLDTHRFDKLTGGKIWTLLHVDRISSKYYADTSGNHEDNSLNSQLNEARNVMVRNLAMFLNWPQVECPNCFDSWVDSTTDYVKILGNFNVKKLTKQWEKLESIWPPQES
;
A
#
# COMPACT_ATOMS: atom_id res chain seq x y z
N MET A 1 4.02 9.48 -53.66
CA MET A 1 3.71 8.33 -52.78
C MET A 1 5.02 7.86 -52.15
N ARG A 2 5.23 8.10 -50.85
CA ARG A 2 6.35 7.52 -50.08
C ARG A 2 5.75 6.85 -48.86
N CYS A 3 6.02 5.55 -48.72
CA CYS A 3 5.61 4.71 -47.60
C CYS A 3 6.19 5.27 -46.30
N LYS A 4 5.32 5.37 -45.28
CA LYS A 4 5.69 5.68 -43.91
C LYS A 4 6.45 4.49 -43.35
N GLN A 5 7.60 4.76 -42.72
CA GLN A 5 8.31 3.81 -41.89
C GLN A 5 7.56 3.68 -40.57
N ASP A 6 7.15 2.44 -40.26
CA ASP A 6 6.67 2.06 -38.94
C ASP A 6 7.85 2.10 -37.96
N VAL A 7 7.68 2.84 -36.88
CA VAL A 7 8.63 2.87 -35.76
C VAL A 7 8.24 1.73 -34.85
N GLU A 8 8.93 0.59 -34.99
CA GLU A 8 8.89 -0.49 -33.99
C GLU A 8 9.47 0.04 -32.67
N LEU A 9 8.65 0.03 -31.63
CA LEU A 9 9.11 0.22 -30.25
C LEU A 9 9.65 -1.12 -29.74
N PRO A 10 10.79 -1.13 -29.03
CA PRO A 10 11.37 -2.37 -28.53
C PRO A 10 10.49 -2.95 -27.41
N VAL A 11 9.84 -4.08 -27.69
CA VAL A 11 9.25 -4.95 -26.68
C VAL A 11 10.41 -5.66 -25.98
N ARG A 12 10.84 -5.13 -24.83
CA ARG A 12 11.76 -5.87 -23.94
C ARG A 12 10.99 -7.04 -23.33
N ARG A 13 11.44 -8.25 -23.65
CA ARG A 13 11.08 -9.47 -22.91
C ARG A 13 11.86 -9.47 -21.60
N ASP A 14 11.19 -9.19 -20.49
CA ASP A 14 11.79 -9.41 -19.18
C ASP A 14 11.93 -10.91 -18.94
N VAL A 15 13.16 -11.31 -18.63
CA VAL A 15 13.58 -12.70 -18.40
C VAL A 15 12.90 -13.22 -17.13
N PHE A 16 12.23 -14.37 -17.26
CA PHE A 16 11.62 -15.10 -16.15
C PHE A 16 12.66 -15.39 -15.06
N THR A 17 12.45 -14.83 -13.87
CA THR A 17 13.02 -15.38 -12.64
C THR A 17 11.86 -15.91 -11.81
N LEU A 18 11.59 -17.21 -11.95
CA LEU A 18 10.86 -17.96 -10.93
C LEU A 18 11.79 -18.01 -9.71
N ILE A 19 11.49 -17.20 -8.70
CA ILE A 19 12.15 -17.34 -7.40
C ILE A 19 11.51 -18.56 -6.72
N GLN A 20 12.20 -19.69 -6.83
CA GLN A 20 11.93 -20.86 -6.01
C GLN A 20 12.48 -20.54 -4.61
N ILE A 21 11.58 -20.43 -3.62
CA ILE A 21 11.96 -20.17 -2.23
C ILE A 21 12.38 -21.52 -1.63
N ASP A 22 13.69 -21.76 -1.53
CA ASP A 22 14.23 -22.86 -0.74
C ASP A 22 14.12 -22.53 0.76
N ALA A 23 13.69 -23.53 1.53
CA ALA A 23 13.51 -23.46 2.97
C ALA A 23 14.84 -23.16 3.68
N ILE A 24 14.86 -22.09 4.48
CA ILE A 24 16.01 -21.78 5.35
C ILE A 24 15.82 -22.49 6.70
N ASP A 25 16.73 -23.44 6.89
CA ASP A 25 16.95 -24.23 8.09
C ASP A 25 17.55 -23.37 9.22
N SER A 26 17.02 -23.51 10.42
CA SER A 26 17.42 -22.75 11.60
C SER A 26 18.73 -23.27 12.18
N ASN A 27 19.81 -22.49 12.16
CA ASN A 27 20.96 -22.78 13.00
C ASN A 27 21.49 -21.55 13.75
N LYS A 28 21.43 -21.67 15.09
CA LYS A 28 21.93 -20.70 16.06
C LYS A 28 23.45 -20.69 16.05
N SER A 29 24.06 -19.51 16.02
CA SER A 29 25.40 -19.33 16.55
C SER A 29 25.50 -18.07 17.40
N LYS A 30 26.08 -18.27 18.58
CA LYS A 30 26.41 -17.27 19.61
C LYS A 30 27.59 -16.44 19.12
N ILE A 31 27.55 -15.11 19.29
CA ILE A 31 28.77 -14.31 19.33
C ILE A 31 28.72 -13.35 20.53
N ASN A 32 29.85 -13.36 21.23
CA ASN A 32 30.15 -12.73 22.50
C ASN A 32 30.32 -11.21 22.46
N ALA A 33 30.20 -10.66 23.66
CA ALA A 33 30.48 -9.31 24.09
C ALA A 33 31.84 -8.75 23.63
N GLY A 34 31.83 -7.45 23.29
CA GLY A 34 33.01 -6.60 23.18
C GLY A 34 32.65 -5.21 23.68
N ALA A 35 33.03 -4.92 24.92
CA ALA A 35 32.86 -3.64 25.57
C ALA A 35 33.79 -2.57 24.95
N SER A 36 33.29 -1.35 24.79
CA SER A 36 34.15 -0.16 24.70
C SER A 36 33.48 0.99 25.43
N GLN A 37 34.07 1.36 26.57
CA GLN A 37 33.78 2.56 27.33
C GLN A 37 34.07 3.81 26.50
N ARG A 38 33.18 4.80 26.55
CA ARG A 38 33.54 6.22 26.43
C ARG A 38 32.82 7.01 27.51
N ASN A 39 33.63 7.76 28.25
CA ASN A 39 33.25 8.62 29.36
C ASN A 39 32.82 10.01 28.87
N HIS A 40 31.97 10.61 29.71
CA HIS A 40 31.75 12.04 29.96
C HIS A 40 31.23 12.91 28.81
N ASP A 41 29.99 13.38 28.96
CA ASP A 41 29.75 14.76 29.40
C ASP A 41 28.44 14.88 30.19
N LYS A 42 28.56 15.51 31.37
CA LYS A 42 27.50 15.73 32.35
C LYS A 42 26.85 17.08 32.04
N ALA A 43 25.64 17.07 31.49
CA ALA A 43 24.77 18.25 31.45
C ALA A 43 23.73 18.11 32.56
N THR A 44 23.83 19.00 33.56
CA THR A 44 22.87 19.15 34.66
C THR A 44 21.57 19.69 34.08
N ILE A 45 20.51 18.87 34.09
CA ILE A 45 19.15 19.30 33.74
C ILE A 45 18.43 19.63 35.05
N ASP A 46 18.01 20.88 35.19
CA ASP A 46 17.15 21.38 36.25
C ASP A 46 15.81 20.63 36.26
N THR A 47 15.67 19.71 37.21
CA THR A 47 14.40 19.07 37.56
C THR A 47 13.64 19.98 38.51
N ASN A 48 12.87 20.94 37.98
CA ASN A 48 11.75 21.55 38.71
C ASN A 48 10.81 22.31 37.76
N VAL A 49 10.05 21.55 36.96
CA VAL A 49 8.75 21.99 36.43
C VAL A 49 7.75 20.86 36.66
N LEU A 50 7.30 20.74 37.91
CA LEU A 50 6.08 20.02 38.27
C LEU A 50 4.89 20.89 37.85
N SER A 51 4.53 20.84 36.56
CA SER A 51 3.21 21.27 36.12
C SER A 51 2.30 20.04 36.04
N SER A 52 1.26 20.05 36.86
CA SER A 52 0.16 19.11 36.91
C SER A 52 -0.51 18.91 35.54
N SER A 53 -0.03 17.95 34.75
CA SER A 53 -0.82 17.36 33.68
C SER A 53 -1.75 16.29 34.30
N PRO A 54 -3.05 16.30 33.97
CA PRO A 54 -3.93 15.24 34.41
C PRO A 54 -3.39 13.91 33.89
N ASN A 55 -3.32 12.90 34.77
CA ASN A 55 -2.87 11.54 34.49
C ASN A 55 -3.46 11.04 33.16
N LEU A 56 -2.70 11.17 32.08
CA LEU A 56 -2.95 10.42 30.85
C LEU A 56 -2.66 8.98 31.24
N ALA A 57 -3.71 8.24 31.59
CA ALA A 57 -3.62 6.81 31.83
C ALA A 57 -2.93 6.20 30.61
N VAL A 58 -1.70 5.73 30.82
CA VAL A 58 -0.93 5.05 29.77
C VAL A 58 -1.73 3.80 29.44
N ILE A 59 -2.30 3.77 28.24
CA ILE A 59 -3.09 2.63 27.79
C ILE A 59 -2.10 1.49 27.58
N PRO A 60 -2.20 0.40 28.36
CA PRO A 60 -1.26 -0.69 28.24
C PRO A 60 -1.34 -1.26 26.83
N TYR A 61 -0.19 -1.59 26.25
CA TYR A 61 -0.16 -2.23 24.94
C TYR A 61 -0.84 -3.60 25.02
N PRO A 62 -1.57 -4.00 23.97
CA PRO A 62 -2.18 -5.33 23.91
C PRO A 62 -1.10 -6.42 23.94
N SER A 63 -1.49 -7.62 24.37
CA SER A 63 -0.64 -8.80 24.19
C SER A 63 -0.37 -9.08 22.71
N GLU A 64 0.65 -9.87 22.40
CA GLU A 64 0.95 -10.25 21.02
C GLU A 64 -0.25 -10.96 20.35
N ASP A 65 -0.98 -11.80 21.11
CA ASP A 65 -2.17 -12.49 20.62
C ASP A 65 -3.33 -11.54 20.37
N GLN A 66 -3.54 -10.54 21.24
CA GLN A 66 -4.52 -9.48 21.02
C GLN A 66 -4.18 -8.67 19.77
N ARG A 67 -2.91 -8.28 19.60
CA ARG A 67 -2.43 -7.60 18.39
C ARG A 67 -2.66 -8.45 17.13
N LYS A 68 -2.36 -9.75 17.16
CA LYS A 68 -2.56 -10.67 16.02
C LYS A 68 -4.03 -10.86 15.63
N ARG A 69 -4.97 -10.60 16.56
CA ARG A 69 -6.41 -10.58 16.27
C ARG A 69 -6.86 -9.31 15.55
N CYS A 70 -6.04 -8.27 15.50
CA CYS A 70 -6.34 -7.03 14.78
C CYS A 70 -5.38 -6.87 13.60
N GLN A 71 -5.83 -7.03 12.36
CA GLN A 71 -5.00 -6.82 11.18
C GLN A 71 -5.54 -5.69 10.31
N ILE A 72 -4.66 -4.75 9.96
CA ILE A 72 -4.96 -3.67 9.02
C ILE A 72 -4.18 -3.95 7.74
N VAL A 73 -4.90 -4.16 6.64
CA VAL A 73 -4.31 -4.34 5.31
C VAL A 73 -4.55 -3.06 4.51
N TYR A 74 -3.48 -2.30 4.29
CA TYR A 74 -3.53 -1.03 3.57
C TYR A 74 -2.99 -1.19 2.15
N ILE A 75 -3.88 -1.08 1.16
CA ILE A 75 -3.53 -1.14 -0.24
C ILE A 75 -2.98 0.22 -0.69
N LEU A 76 -1.74 0.24 -1.16
CA LEU A 76 -1.03 1.42 -1.66
C LEU A 76 -0.80 1.29 -3.16
N GLY A 77 -1.00 2.34 -3.94
CA GLY A 77 -0.73 2.33 -5.38
C GLY A 77 -0.72 3.73 -5.95
N ALA A 78 -0.13 3.92 -7.13
CA ALA A 78 -0.19 5.20 -7.82
C ALA A 78 -1.62 5.47 -8.33
N GLU A 79 -2.27 6.39 -7.61
CA GLU A 79 -3.63 6.90 -7.81
C GLU A 79 -4.78 5.96 -7.52
N GLY A 80 -5.72 6.51 -6.75
CA GLY A 80 -7.03 5.95 -6.43
C GLY A 80 -7.96 5.82 -7.63
N THR A 81 -7.52 5.13 -8.69
CA THR A 81 -8.44 4.14 -9.26
C THR A 81 -8.89 3.32 -8.06
N MET A 82 -10.16 3.37 -7.70
CA MET A 82 -10.70 2.34 -6.82
C MET A 82 -10.16 1.00 -7.33
N HIS A 83 -9.80 0.14 -6.41
CA HIS A 83 -8.93 -1.01 -6.58
C HIS A 83 -9.71 -2.12 -7.27
N HIS A 84 -10.37 -1.80 -8.38
CA HIS A 84 -11.58 -2.42 -8.89
C HIS A 84 -11.41 -3.92 -9.14
N GLY A 85 -10.17 -4.38 -9.31
CA GLY A 85 -9.85 -5.80 -9.30
C GLY A 85 -9.35 -6.33 -7.94
N VAL A 86 -8.33 -5.71 -7.35
CA VAL A 86 -7.60 -6.29 -6.20
C VAL A 86 -8.39 -6.23 -4.88
N GLU A 87 -9.13 -5.15 -4.64
CA GLU A 87 -9.90 -5.00 -3.40
C GLU A 87 -11.02 -6.04 -3.27
N PRO A 88 -11.86 -6.28 -4.31
CA PRO A 88 -12.82 -7.37 -4.28
C PRO A 88 -12.16 -8.74 -4.09
N VAL A 89 -11.02 -9.00 -4.75
CA VAL A 89 -10.24 -10.24 -4.59
C VAL A 89 -9.81 -10.42 -3.13
N LEU A 90 -9.18 -9.40 -2.55
CA LEU A 90 -8.68 -9.45 -1.17
C LEU A 90 -9.82 -9.58 -0.15
N THR A 91 -10.90 -8.83 -0.35
CA THR A 91 -12.08 -8.88 0.53
C THR A 91 -12.73 -10.26 0.48
N THR A 92 -12.84 -10.84 -0.72
CA THR A 92 -13.38 -12.19 -0.91
C THR A 92 -12.45 -13.21 -0.25
N LEU A 93 -11.15 -13.13 -0.48
CA LEU A 93 -10.15 -14.00 0.16
C LEU A 93 -10.25 -13.94 1.69
N ALA A 94 -10.33 -12.73 2.26
CA ALA A 94 -10.45 -12.52 3.71
C ALA A 94 -11.73 -13.13 4.28
N LYS A 95 -12.87 -12.97 3.59
CA LYS A 95 -14.17 -13.53 4.02
C LYS A 95 -14.22 -15.06 3.99
N HIS A 96 -13.37 -15.71 3.21
CA HIS A 96 -13.23 -17.17 3.21
C HIS A 96 -12.35 -17.69 4.35
N GLN A 97 -11.66 -16.81 5.09
CA GLN A 97 -10.79 -17.22 6.17
C GLN A 97 -11.55 -17.58 7.44
N LYS A 98 -11.02 -18.57 8.15
CA LYS A 98 -11.45 -18.99 9.47
C LYS A 98 -10.24 -19.17 10.37
N ASN A 99 -10.41 -18.94 11.66
CA ASN A 99 -9.40 -19.33 12.63
C ASN A 99 -9.30 -20.86 12.63
N PRO A 100 -8.12 -21.45 12.39
CA PRO A 100 -7.97 -22.90 12.28
C PRO A 100 -8.22 -23.64 13.60
N GLU A 101 -8.03 -22.99 14.74
CA GLU A 101 -8.22 -23.57 16.07
C GLU A 101 -9.69 -23.53 16.51
N THR A 102 -10.38 -22.41 16.27
CA THR A 102 -11.75 -22.20 16.75
C THR A 102 -12.82 -22.43 15.69
N GLY A 103 -12.44 -22.47 14.40
CA GLY A 103 -13.35 -22.54 13.26
C GLY A 103 -14.15 -21.25 13.02
N VAL A 104 -13.93 -20.19 13.82
CA VAL A 104 -14.66 -18.92 13.73
C VAL A 104 -14.17 -18.12 12.52
N SER A 105 -15.11 -17.67 11.69
CA SER A 105 -14.81 -16.80 10.54
C SER A 105 -14.20 -15.47 10.98
N TYR A 106 -13.32 -14.92 10.16
CA TYR A 106 -12.79 -13.58 10.39
C TYR A 106 -13.90 -12.53 10.22
N ASP A 107 -13.85 -11.47 11.01
CA ASP A 107 -14.66 -10.26 10.79
C ASP A 107 -13.92 -9.36 9.81
N VAL A 108 -14.53 -9.03 8.67
CA VAL A 108 -13.86 -8.33 7.57
C VAL A 108 -14.59 -7.03 7.28
N GLN A 109 -13.88 -5.92 7.44
CA GLN A 109 -14.39 -4.58 7.16
C GLN A 109 -13.57 -3.95 6.04
N PHE A 110 -14.25 -3.49 5.00
CA PHE A 110 -13.64 -2.67 3.97
C PHE A 110 -14.01 -1.20 4.20
N GLY A 111 -13.00 -0.32 4.20
CA GLY A 111 -13.20 1.11 4.33
C GLY A 111 -13.88 1.51 5.64
N SER A 112 -13.46 0.89 6.75
CA SER A 112 -14.01 1.13 8.09
C SER A 112 -14.04 2.63 8.41
N GLU A 113 -15.22 3.16 8.72
CA GLU A 113 -15.40 4.57 9.05
C GLU A 113 -14.61 5.00 10.30
N ASP A 114 -14.38 4.08 11.23
CA ASP A 114 -13.59 4.32 12.44
C ASP A 114 -12.11 4.46 12.11
N LEU A 115 -11.56 3.57 11.27
CA LEU A 115 -10.19 3.71 10.80
C LEU A 115 -10.04 4.97 9.94
N ARG A 116 -10.97 5.22 9.01
CA ARG A 116 -10.99 6.42 8.16
C ARG A 116 -11.06 7.71 8.97
N TYR A 117 -11.77 7.71 10.10
CA TYR A 117 -11.74 8.85 10.99
C TYR A 117 -10.36 9.05 11.61
N GLY A 118 -9.75 7.97 12.11
CA GLY A 118 -8.39 7.99 12.62
C GLY A 118 -7.37 8.56 11.62
N LEU A 119 -7.38 8.03 10.40
CA LEU A 119 -6.39 8.37 9.38
C LEU A 119 -6.68 9.70 8.68
N PHE A 120 -7.94 9.97 8.39
CA PHE A 120 -8.35 11.03 7.46
C PHE A 120 -9.25 12.09 8.05
N ALA A 121 -9.64 11.97 9.33
CA ALA A 121 -10.61 12.82 9.99
C ALA A 121 -12.02 12.80 9.35
N TYR A 122 -12.40 11.67 8.74
CA TYR A 122 -13.67 11.50 8.06
C TYR A 122 -14.40 10.20 8.46
N PRO A 123 -15.72 10.23 8.71
CA PRO A 123 -16.59 11.42 8.78
C PRO A 123 -16.33 12.27 10.04
N ALA A 124 -16.52 13.58 9.97
CA ALA A 124 -16.27 14.47 11.10
C ALA A 124 -17.14 14.15 12.34
N GLY A 125 -16.67 14.53 13.53
CA GLY A 125 -17.44 14.43 14.78
C GLY A 125 -17.49 13.03 15.42
N ARG A 126 -16.60 12.10 15.05
CA ARG A 126 -16.49 10.80 15.73
C ARG A 126 -15.74 10.89 17.06
N PHE A 127 -15.99 9.89 17.91
CA PHE A 127 -15.29 9.68 19.18
C PHE A 127 -15.35 10.81 20.20
N GLY A 128 -16.28 11.76 20.01
CA GLY A 128 -16.49 12.90 20.91
C GLY A 128 -15.46 14.02 20.76
N PHE A 129 -14.64 14.00 19.69
CA PHE A 129 -13.73 15.11 19.42
C PHE A 129 -14.44 16.22 18.63
N THR A 130 -14.34 17.45 19.12
CA THR A 130 -14.86 18.65 18.45
C THR A 130 -14.05 19.00 17.21
N GLU A 131 -12.72 18.83 17.30
CA GLU A 131 -11.78 18.93 16.19
C GLU A 131 -11.00 17.63 16.07
N PRO A 132 -10.70 17.13 14.86
CA PRO A 132 -9.96 15.89 14.69
C PRO A 132 -8.55 16.01 15.29
N PRO A 133 -8.21 15.22 16.33
CA PRO A 133 -6.87 15.27 16.92
C PRO A 133 -5.83 14.68 15.95
N PRO A 134 -4.51 14.90 16.18
CA PRO A 134 -3.45 14.28 15.39
C PRO A 134 -3.59 12.76 15.22
N ILE A 135 -3.04 12.19 14.13
CA ILE A 135 -3.15 10.74 13.83
C ILE A 135 -2.56 9.88 14.95
N ASP A 136 -1.53 10.39 15.60
CA ASP A 136 -0.77 9.76 16.69
C ASP A 136 -1.27 10.13 18.09
N ASP A 137 -2.41 10.82 18.20
CA ASP A 137 -3.03 11.11 19.50
C ASP A 137 -3.41 9.79 20.22
N PRO A 138 -2.88 9.52 21.44
CA PRO A 138 -3.12 8.25 22.11
C PRO A 138 -4.59 7.93 22.39
N GLN A 139 -5.42 8.97 22.64
CA GLN A 139 -6.86 8.76 22.88
C GLN A 139 -7.57 8.42 21.58
N LEU A 140 -7.21 9.07 20.46
CA LEU A 140 -7.71 8.72 19.14
C LEU A 140 -7.35 7.28 18.78
N VAL A 141 -6.06 6.93 18.87
CA VAL A 141 -5.56 5.60 18.52
C VAL A 141 -6.30 4.52 19.30
N SER A 142 -6.43 4.70 20.62
CA SER A 142 -7.16 3.74 21.45
C SER A 142 -8.63 3.61 21.06
N LYS A 143 -9.33 4.74 20.84
CA LYS A 143 -10.75 4.68 20.45
C LYS A 143 -10.95 4.02 19.10
N VAL A 144 -10.07 4.30 18.13
CA VAL A 144 -10.09 3.66 16.80
C VAL A 144 -9.84 2.16 16.94
N ILE A 145 -8.79 1.74 17.63
CA ILE A 145 -8.44 0.31 17.80
C ILE A 145 -9.58 -0.45 18.48
N THR A 146 -10.12 0.09 19.57
CA THR A 146 -11.25 -0.54 20.29
C THR A 146 -12.48 -0.68 19.40
N ALA A 147 -12.72 0.28 18.49
CA ALA A 147 -13.85 0.23 17.57
C ALA A 147 -13.67 -0.77 16.43
N ILE A 148 -12.48 -0.80 15.81
CA ILE A 148 -12.23 -1.67 14.64
C ILE A 148 -11.87 -3.11 15.02
N CYS A 149 -11.37 -3.32 16.24
CA CYS A 149 -10.92 -4.60 16.74
C CYS A 149 -11.35 -4.80 18.20
N PRO A 150 -12.67 -4.94 18.47
CA PRO A 150 -13.15 -5.23 19.81
C PRO A 150 -12.60 -6.57 20.31
N ASP A 151 -12.49 -6.73 21.64
CA ASP A 151 -12.07 -8.00 22.23
C ASP A 151 -13.24 -8.99 22.31
N ASP A 152 -13.76 -9.39 21.15
CA ASP A 152 -14.90 -10.32 21.00
C ASP A 152 -14.46 -11.78 20.70
N GLY A 153 -13.15 -12.03 20.72
CA GLY A 153 -12.53 -13.32 20.43
C GLY A 153 -12.35 -13.62 18.93
N LYS A 154 -12.79 -12.75 18.02
CA LYS A 154 -12.58 -12.91 16.56
C LYS A 154 -11.27 -12.28 16.11
N LYS A 155 -10.83 -12.68 14.92
CA LYS A 155 -9.81 -11.95 14.17
C LYS A 155 -10.53 -10.93 13.27
N HIS A 156 -10.17 -9.67 13.40
CA HIS A 156 -10.68 -8.56 12.61
C HIS A 156 -9.68 -8.18 11.53
N ILE A 157 -10.14 -8.12 10.29
CA ILE A 157 -9.37 -7.73 9.10
C ILE A 157 -9.97 -6.43 8.57
N ILE A 158 -9.20 -5.35 8.66
CA ILE A 158 -9.60 -4.03 8.18
C ILE A 158 -8.83 -3.72 6.91
N ILE A 159 -9.54 -3.63 5.79
CA ILE A 159 -8.97 -3.33 4.48
C ILE A 159 -9.19 -1.84 4.19
N GLU A 160 -8.11 -1.09 4.02
CA GLU A 160 -8.15 0.31 3.59
C GLU A 160 -7.45 0.47 2.24
N SER A 161 -8.04 1.28 1.37
CA SER A 161 -7.60 1.44 -0.02
C SER A 161 -7.57 2.92 -0.45
N THR A 162 -7.89 3.84 0.44
CA THR A 162 -7.75 5.28 0.25
C THR A 162 -6.26 5.61 0.19
N SER A 163 -5.70 5.53 -1.02
CA SER A 163 -4.28 5.61 -1.30
C SER A 163 -3.95 6.82 -2.15
N PHE A 164 -2.68 7.21 -2.09
CA PHE A 164 -2.19 8.43 -2.70
C PHE A 164 -1.92 8.27 -4.20
N PRO A 165 -2.29 9.24 -5.05
CA PRO A 165 -3.17 10.35 -4.75
C PRO A 165 -4.62 9.94 -4.71
N SER A 166 -5.31 10.32 -3.64
CA SER A 166 -6.75 10.14 -3.53
C SER A 166 -7.47 11.46 -3.71
N GLY A 167 -8.46 11.45 -4.60
CA GLY A 167 -9.44 12.52 -4.74
C GLY A 167 -8.98 13.71 -5.59
N GLY A 168 -9.89 14.22 -6.41
CA GLY A 168 -9.79 15.56 -6.97
C GLY A 168 -9.83 16.65 -5.89
N LYS A 169 -9.63 17.92 -6.29
CA LYS A 169 -9.63 19.12 -5.42
C LYS A 169 -10.78 19.21 -4.40
N TYR A 170 -11.88 18.48 -4.63
CA TYR A 170 -13.12 18.53 -3.86
C TYR A 170 -13.37 17.32 -2.95
N HIS A 171 -12.50 16.30 -2.92
CA HIS A 171 -12.66 15.20 -1.98
C HIS A 171 -12.23 15.62 -0.57
N ALA A 172 -13.20 15.90 0.28
CA ALA A 172 -13.03 16.39 1.65
C ALA A 172 -12.52 15.33 2.65
N MET A 173 -12.20 14.12 2.20
CA MET A 173 -11.88 12.97 3.05
C MET A 173 -10.40 12.91 3.45
N SER A 174 -9.73 14.03 3.72
CA SER A 174 -8.32 14.00 4.14
C SER A 174 -7.97 15.16 5.08
N ARG A 175 -7.10 14.87 6.07
CA ARG A 175 -6.58 15.86 7.02
C ARG A 175 -5.81 16.97 6.30
N VAL A 176 -5.00 16.58 5.32
CA VAL A 176 -4.31 17.49 4.42
C VAL A 176 -4.83 17.26 3.02
N ARG A 177 -5.35 18.32 2.40
CA ARG A 177 -5.93 18.25 1.06
C ARG A 177 -4.86 18.26 -0.04
N ARG A 178 -5.22 17.73 -1.21
CA ARG A 178 -4.44 17.88 -2.45
C ARG A 178 -4.17 19.37 -2.73
N GLN A 179 -2.91 19.71 -3.03
CA GLN A 179 -2.48 21.09 -3.27
C GLN A 179 -2.29 21.38 -4.76
N SER A 180 -2.78 22.52 -5.24
CA SER A 180 -2.52 22.97 -6.62
C SER A 180 -1.07 23.37 -6.86
N ALA A 181 -0.34 23.75 -5.80
CA ALA A 181 1.08 24.10 -5.89
C ALA A 181 1.93 22.96 -6.48
N TRP A 182 1.53 21.70 -6.29
CA TRP A 182 2.22 20.52 -6.84
C TRP A 182 2.32 20.54 -8.37
N HIS A 183 1.44 21.28 -9.06
CA HIS A 183 1.47 21.42 -10.52
C HIS A 183 2.73 22.13 -11.04
N HIS A 184 3.41 22.88 -10.18
CA HIS A 184 4.57 23.69 -10.52
C HIS A 184 5.85 23.25 -9.80
N MET A 185 5.80 22.15 -9.04
CA MET A 185 6.94 21.61 -8.31
C MET A 185 7.62 20.49 -9.10
N THR A 186 8.91 20.27 -8.85
CA THR A 186 9.58 19.05 -9.32
C THR A 186 9.09 17.83 -8.54
N PRO A 187 9.26 16.60 -9.04
CA PRO A 187 8.88 15.39 -8.32
C PRO A 187 9.50 15.31 -6.92
N GLU A 188 10.80 15.61 -6.80
CA GLU A 188 11.52 15.66 -5.53
C GLU A 188 10.98 16.77 -4.61
N GLY A 189 10.62 17.92 -5.18
CA GLY A 189 9.98 19.00 -4.44
C GLY A 189 8.66 18.55 -3.83
N ILE A 190 7.83 17.85 -4.60
CA ILE A 190 6.57 17.27 -4.12
C ILE A 190 6.86 16.27 -3.01
N ALA A 191 7.78 15.32 -3.25
CA ALA A 191 8.14 14.25 -2.30
C ALA A 191 8.68 14.76 -0.96
N ASN A 192 9.26 15.97 -0.93
CA ASN A 192 9.77 16.61 0.28
C ASN A 192 8.79 17.61 0.90
N SER A 193 7.64 17.87 0.26
CA SER A 193 6.68 18.85 0.77
C SER A 193 5.90 18.30 1.96
N PHE A 194 5.72 19.13 2.99
CA PHE A 194 4.89 18.79 4.15
C PHE A 194 3.49 18.34 3.71
N ALA A 195 2.89 19.03 2.74
CA ALA A 195 1.55 18.70 2.30
C ALA A 195 1.46 17.31 1.65
N ALA A 196 2.45 16.92 0.83
CA ALA A 196 2.45 15.59 0.20
C ALA A 196 2.72 14.48 1.22
N LEU A 197 3.62 14.71 2.19
CA LEU A 197 3.92 13.77 3.26
C LEU A 197 2.70 13.42 4.12
N ASN A 198 1.75 14.33 4.23
CA ASN A 198 0.58 14.17 5.09
C ASN A 198 -0.74 13.94 4.33
N HIS A 199 -0.74 13.97 2.99
CA HIS A 199 -1.91 13.61 2.19
C HIS A 199 -1.83 12.11 1.82
N PRO A 200 -2.95 11.40 1.60
CA PRO A 200 -4.17 11.62 2.39
C PRO A 200 -3.94 11.37 3.89
N THR A 201 -2.89 10.61 4.22
CA THR A 201 -2.41 10.35 5.58
C THR A 201 -0.90 10.24 5.59
N ASN A 202 -0.28 10.56 6.71
CA ASN A 202 1.15 10.37 6.91
C ASN A 202 1.43 8.90 7.26
N LEU A 203 1.96 8.13 6.29
CA LEU A 203 2.21 6.69 6.46
C LEU A 203 3.20 6.37 7.59
N TYR A 204 4.18 7.24 7.84
CA TYR A 204 5.14 7.09 8.94
C TYR A 204 4.43 7.21 10.29
N GLN A 205 3.67 8.29 10.48
CA GLN A 205 2.91 8.50 11.72
C GLN A 205 1.84 7.43 11.93
N PHE A 206 1.14 7.04 10.86
CA PHE A 206 0.16 5.97 10.93
C PHE A 206 0.81 4.65 11.40
N TYR A 207 1.88 4.21 10.74
CA TYR A 207 2.54 2.97 11.13
C TYR A 207 3.05 3.05 12.58
N ASP A 208 3.76 4.13 12.94
CA ASP A 208 4.33 4.30 14.28
C ASP A 208 3.29 4.36 15.40
N ALA A 209 2.13 4.97 15.15
CA ALA A 209 1.06 5.06 16.13
C ALA A 209 0.28 3.75 16.29
N TYR A 210 0.07 2.98 15.21
CA TYR A 210 -0.85 1.85 15.21
C TYR A 210 -0.16 0.47 15.27
N HIS A 211 1.12 0.34 14.89
CA HIS A 211 1.77 -0.99 14.74
C HIS A 211 1.89 -1.79 16.05
N ARG A 212 1.80 -1.12 17.21
CA ARG A 212 1.78 -1.77 18.53
C ARG A 212 0.43 -2.39 18.87
N TYR A 213 -0.64 -1.94 18.22
CA TYR A 213 -2.01 -2.34 18.50
C TYR A 213 -2.59 -3.29 17.45
N ALA A 214 -2.10 -3.21 16.22
CA ALA A 214 -2.53 -4.05 15.10
C ALA A 214 -1.34 -4.59 14.30
N ASP A 215 -1.52 -5.75 13.66
CA ASP A 215 -0.66 -6.21 12.58
C ASP A 215 -0.96 -5.41 11.30
N ILE A 216 -0.04 -4.53 10.91
CA ILE A 216 -0.21 -3.66 9.74
C ILE A 216 0.56 -4.24 8.56
N LYS A 217 -0.15 -4.46 7.45
CA LYS A 217 0.41 -4.96 6.19
C LYS A 217 0.08 -4.00 5.05
N PHE A 218 1.05 -3.72 4.19
CA PHE A 218 0.87 -2.88 3.01
C PHE A 218 0.90 -3.72 1.74
N LEU A 219 -0.14 -3.62 0.91
CA LEU A 219 -0.16 -4.25 -0.40
C LEU A 219 0.13 -3.18 -1.45
N VAL A 220 1.32 -3.25 -2.04
CA VAL A 220 1.79 -2.23 -2.99
C VAL A 220 1.40 -2.65 -4.40
N LEU A 221 0.45 -1.95 -5.00
CA LEU A 221 0.01 -2.19 -6.36
C LEU A 221 0.97 -1.55 -7.36
N HIS A 222 1.56 -2.40 -8.20
CA HIS A 222 2.30 -1.98 -9.37
C HIS A 222 1.41 -2.04 -10.60
N ARG A 223 1.13 -0.87 -11.18
CA ARG A 223 0.47 -0.70 -12.47
C ARG A 223 1.41 0.02 -13.43
N PRO A 224 1.44 -0.34 -14.73
CA PRO A 224 2.26 0.36 -15.71
C PRO A 224 1.99 1.87 -15.72
N PHE A 225 3.05 2.68 -15.63
CA PHE A 225 2.97 4.13 -15.46
C PHE A 225 2.08 4.82 -16.51
N LEU A 226 2.24 4.47 -17.79
CA LEU A 226 1.44 5.05 -18.88
C LEU A 226 -0.05 4.74 -18.75
N ASN A 227 -0.41 3.54 -18.26
CA ASN A 227 -1.79 3.17 -18.01
C ASN A 227 -2.39 3.99 -16.87
N THR A 228 -1.62 4.22 -15.81
CA THR A 228 -2.02 5.10 -14.70
C THR A 228 -2.33 6.51 -15.20
N ILE A 229 -1.41 7.12 -15.95
CA ILE A 229 -1.61 8.48 -16.50
C ILE A 229 -2.77 8.52 -17.50
N ALA A 230 -2.97 7.48 -18.32
CA ALA A 230 -4.07 7.42 -19.27
C ALA A 230 -5.44 7.36 -18.59
N SER A 231 -5.58 6.61 -17.49
CA SER A 231 -6.85 6.50 -16.75
C SER A 231 -7.29 7.82 -16.14
N HIS A 232 -6.37 8.73 -15.85
CA HIS A 232 -6.65 10.02 -15.22
C HIS A 232 -6.09 11.19 -16.04
N LYS A 233 -6.08 11.08 -17.37
CA LYS A 233 -5.43 12.05 -18.29
C LYS A 233 -5.85 13.52 -18.10
N ASN A 234 -7.02 13.75 -17.50
CA ASN A 234 -7.57 15.09 -17.28
C ASN A 234 -7.26 15.65 -15.88
N PHE A 235 -6.60 14.88 -15.01
CA PHE A 235 -6.21 15.34 -13.68
C PHE A 235 -5.05 16.34 -13.79
N ASP A 236 -4.93 17.19 -12.77
CA ASP A 236 -3.82 18.15 -12.62
C ASP A 236 -3.55 19.03 -13.86
N SER A 237 -4.60 19.40 -14.59
CA SER A 237 -4.49 20.20 -15.81
C SER A 237 -3.83 19.49 -17.00
N GLY A 238 -3.73 18.16 -16.97
CA GLY A 238 -3.35 17.34 -18.11
C GLY A 238 -2.29 16.27 -17.79
N PRO A 239 -2.01 15.35 -18.75
CA PRO A 239 -1.26 14.13 -18.49
C PRO A 239 0.20 14.37 -18.08
N MET A 240 0.83 15.45 -18.58
CA MET A 240 2.23 15.76 -18.27
C MET A 240 2.42 16.28 -16.85
N VAL A 241 1.53 17.18 -16.40
CA VAL A 241 1.58 17.75 -15.05
C VAL A 241 1.20 16.67 -14.04
N HIS A 242 0.17 15.91 -14.38
CA HIS A 242 -0.26 14.76 -13.60
C HIS A 242 0.85 13.70 -13.43
N ALA A 243 1.56 13.36 -14.50
CA ALA A 243 2.69 12.42 -14.43
C ALA A 243 3.81 12.90 -13.52
N ASN A 244 4.11 14.20 -13.52
CA ASN A 244 5.08 14.82 -12.62
C ASN A 244 4.62 14.70 -11.15
N VAL A 245 3.33 14.91 -10.92
CA VAL A 245 2.71 14.78 -9.62
C VAL A 245 2.77 13.32 -9.13
N VAL A 246 2.41 12.35 -9.97
CA VAL A 246 2.54 10.91 -9.69
C VAL A 246 4.00 10.49 -9.38
N GLN A 247 4.97 10.99 -10.13
CA GLN A 247 6.40 10.74 -9.87
C GLN A 247 6.81 11.15 -8.44
N GLY A 248 6.39 12.34 -8.00
CA GLY A 248 6.70 12.79 -6.64
C GLY A 248 6.19 11.85 -5.56
N TYR A 249 5.05 11.20 -5.78
CA TYR A 249 4.50 10.24 -4.82
C TYR A 249 5.15 8.88 -4.88
N LEU A 250 5.53 8.41 -6.07
CA LEU A 250 6.29 7.17 -6.18
C LEU A 250 7.63 7.28 -5.44
N ILE A 251 8.28 8.46 -5.49
CA ILE A 251 9.49 8.75 -4.70
C ILE A 251 9.18 8.71 -3.19
N LEU A 252 8.13 9.40 -2.75
CA LEU A 252 7.72 9.42 -1.34
C LEU A 252 7.40 8.02 -0.81
N LEU A 253 6.64 7.24 -1.59
CA LEU A 253 6.26 5.88 -1.25
C LEU A 253 7.46 4.94 -1.21
N SER A 254 8.35 5.01 -2.21
CA SER A 254 9.61 4.25 -2.22
C SER A 254 10.41 4.50 -0.94
N ARG A 255 10.58 5.76 -0.51
CA ARG A 255 11.27 6.10 0.75
C ARG A 255 10.63 5.44 1.96
N PHE A 256 9.30 5.46 2.05
CA PHE A 256 8.58 4.81 3.15
C PHE A 256 8.81 3.30 3.16
N LEU A 257 8.67 2.65 2.00
CA LEU A 257 8.86 1.20 1.85
C LEU A 257 10.30 0.77 2.14
N ASP A 258 11.28 1.59 1.78
CA ASP A 258 12.69 1.35 2.04
C ASP A 258 13.02 1.41 3.54
N THR A 259 12.45 2.36 4.27
CA THR A 259 12.69 2.49 5.72
C THR A 259 11.80 1.57 6.56
N HIS A 260 10.74 1.00 5.98
CA HIS A 260 9.77 0.13 6.67
C HIS A 260 9.63 -1.22 5.96
N ARG A 261 10.73 -1.97 5.82
CA ARG A 261 10.70 -3.32 5.24
C ARG A 261 10.13 -4.35 6.20
N PHE A 262 10.44 -4.20 7.48
CA PHE A 262 10.14 -5.16 8.54
C PHE A 262 9.38 -4.52 9.69
N ASP A 263 8.57 -5.34 10.34
CA ASP A 263 7.78 -4.92 11.48
C ASP A 263 8.71 -4.70 12.68
N LYS A 264 8.58 -3.54 13.33
CA LYS A 264 9.46 -3.15 14.44
C LYS A 264 9.38 -4.09 15.65
N LEU A 265 8.31 -4.88 15.79
CA LEU A 265 8.10 -5.79 16.92
C LEU A 265 8.42 -7.24 16.56
N THR A 266 7.94 -7.70 15.41
CA THR A 266 8.01 -9.12 15.02
C THR A 266 9.16 -9.43 14.05
N GLY A 267 9.75 -8.40 13.41
CA GLY A 267 10.75 -8.56 12.35
C GLY A 267 10.20 -9.13 11.04
N GLY A 268 8.89 -9.42 10.94
CA GLY A 268 8.27 -9.93 9.73
C GLY A 268 8.11 -8.85 8.65
N LYS A 269 8.11 -9.25 7.36
CA LYS A 269 7.87 -8.32 6.24
C LYS A 269 6.53 -7.60 6.41
N ILE A 270 6.48 -6.28 6.21
CA ILE A 270 5.22 -5.52 6.33
C ILE A 270 4.63 -5.08 5.00
N TRP A 271 5.31 -5.29 3.88
CA TRP A 271 4.74 -4.98 2.58
C TRP A 271 5.09 -6.01 1.51
N THR A 272 4.27 -6.11 0.47
CA THR A 272 4.56 -6.93 -0.71
C THR A 272 4.10 -6.21 -1.97
N LEU A 273 4.78 -6.45 -3.09
CA LEU A 273 4.45 -5.89 -4.38
C LEU A 273 3.49 -6.80 -5.14
N LEU A 274 2.44 -6.22 -5.70
CA LEU A 274 1.46 -6.90 -6.55
C LEU A 274 1.48 -6.32 -7.95
N HIS A 275 1.97 -7.12 -8.89
CA HIS A 275 1.97 -6.80 -10.32
C HIS A 275 0.58 -7.06 -10.91
N VAL A 276 -0.22 -6.00 -11.02
CA VAL A 276 -1.62 -6.07 -11.47
C VAL A 276 -1.74 -6.51 -12.93
N ASP A 277 -0.75 -6.19 -13.76
CA ASP A 277 -0.66 -6.60 -15.16
C ASP A 277 -0.51 -8.12 -15.31
N ARG A 278 0.29 -8.77 -14.46
CA ARG A 278 0.54 -10.22 -14.51
C ARG A 278 -0.68 -11.09 -14.19
N ILE A 279 -1.77 -10.50 -13.71
CA ILE A 279 -3.03 -11.20 -13.45
C ILE A 279 -4.18 -10.72 -14.34
N SER A 280 -3.84 -9.98 -15.40
CA SER A 280 -4.77 -9.47 -16.40
C SER A 280 -4.75 -10.33 -17.66
N SER A 281 -5.91 -10.54 -18.29
CA SER A 281 -5.98 -11.29 -19.56
C SER A 281 -5.11 -10.69 -20.66
N LYS A 282 -4.97 -9.36 -20.69
CA LYS A 282 -4.17 -8.64 -21.69
C LYS A 282 -2.71 -9.09 -21.71
N TYR A 283 -2.12 -9.35 -20.54
CA TYR A 283 -0.73 -9.79 -20.44
C TYR A 283 -0.49 -11.11 -21.20
N TYR A 284 -1.45 -12.03 -21.10
CA TYR A 284 -1.34 -13.34 -21.74
C TYR A 284 -1.73 -13.30 -23.23
N ALA A 285 -2.67 -12.43 -23.62
CA ALA A 285 -3.09 -12.28 -25.01
C ALA A 285 -1.97 -11.81 -25.94
N ASP A 286 -1.09 -10.92 -25.45
CA ASP A 286 0.05 -10.42 -26.23
C ASP A 286 1.17 -11.45 -26.38
N THR A 287 1.25 -12.44 -25.48
CA THR A 287 2.31 -13.47 -25.49
C THR A 287 1.96 -14.72 -26.28
N SER A 288 0.68 -15.00 -26.52
CA SER A 288 0.22 -16.31 -27.00
C SER A 288 0.19 -16.47 -28.51
N GLY A 289 0.51 -15.45 -29.31
CA GLY A 289 0.74 -15.55 -30.77
C GLY A 289 -0.09 -16.64 -31.48
N ASN A 290 -1.41 -16.47 -31.61
CA ASN A 290 -2.35 -17.39 -32.25
C ASN A 290 -2.57 -18.78 -31.60
N HIS A 291 -2.13 -19.02 -30.36
CA HIS A 291 -2.45 -20.28 -29.65
C HIS A 291 -3.91 -20.33 -29.16
N GLU A 292 -4.49 -21.53 -29.21
CA GLU A 292 -5.88 -21.87 -28.84
C GLU A 292 -6.32 -21.27 -27.49
N ASP A 293 -7.55 -20.75 -27.44
CA ASP A 293 -8.18 -20.06 -26.30
C ASP A 293 -8.07 -20.82 -24.96
N ASN A 294 -8.02 -22.16 -25.00
CA ASN A 294 -7.96 -22.99 -23.79
C ASN A 294 -6.63 -22.86 -23.02
N SER A 295 -5.51 -22.60 -23.71
CA SER A 295 -4.21 -22.43 -23.05
C SER A 295 -4.12 -21.09 -22.31
N LEU A 296 -4.72 -20.04 -22.88
CA LEU A 296 -4.72 -18.69 -22.32
C LEU A 296 -5.43 -18.65 -20.95
N ASN A 297 -6.63 -19.22 -20.87
CA ASN A 297 -7.41 -19.25 -19.64
C ASN A 297 -6.71 -20.05 -18.53
N SER A 298 -6.03 -21.14 -18.88
CA SER A 298 -5.26 -21.94 -17.92
C SER A 298 -4.10 -21.15 -17.31
N GLN A 299 -3.32 -20.43 -18.12
CA GLN A 299 -2.19 -19.62 -17.62
C GLN A 299 -2.66 -18.46 -16.74
N LEU A 300 -3.72 -17.77 -17.15
CA LEU A 300 -4.31 -16.68 -16.37
C LEU A 300 -4.83 -17.19 -15.01
N ASN A 301 -5.54 -18.31 -15.00
CA ASN A 301 -6.07 -18.91 -13.77
C ASN A 301 -4.93 -19.35 -12.84
N GLU A 302 -3.86 -19.93 -13.37
CA GLU A 302 -2.70 -20.31 -12.56
C GLU A 302 -2.04 -19.07 -11.93
N ALA A 303 -1.83 -18.00 -12.70
CA ALA A 303 -1.24 -16.76 -12.19
C ALA A 303 -2.09 -16.12 -11.08
N ARG A 304 -3.42 -16.14 -11.25
CA ARG A 304 -4.39 -15.69 -10.24
C ARG A 304 -4.35 -16.55 -8.97
N ASN A 305 -4.24 -17.87 -9.10
CA ASN A 305 -4.11 -18.78 -7.97
C ASN A 305 -2.79 -18.56 -7.21
N VAL A 306 -1.68 -18.39 -7.92
CA VAL A 306 -0.38 -18.07 -7.33
C VAL A 306 -0.44 -16.74 -6.57
N MET A 307 -1.10 -15.73 -7.14
CA MET A 307 -1.29 -14.44 -6.46
C MET A 307 -2.07 -14.60 -5.15
N VAL A 308 -3.19 -15.32 -5.15
CA VAL A 308 -4.01 -15.58 -3.95
C VAL A 308 -3.21 -16.31 -2.87
N ARG A 309 -2.44 -17.34 -3.26
CA ARG A 309 -1.56 -18.09 -2.35
C ARG A 309 -0.50 -17.18 -1.72
N ASN A 310 0.19 -16.39 -2.54
CA ASN A 310 1.22 -15.46 -2.08
C ASN A 310 0.65 -14.40 -1.13
N LEU A 311 -0.54 -13.88 -1.42
CA LEU A 311 -1.25 -12.95 -0.54
C LEU A 311 -1.58 -13.60 0.81
N ALA A 312 -2.17 -14.80 0.80
CA ALA A 312 -2.49 -15.51 2.03
C ALA A 312 -1.22 -15.81 2.86
N MET A 313 -0.11 -16.18 2.21
CA MET A 313 1.17 -16.43 2.90
C MET A 313 1.71 -15.15 3.55
N PHE A 314 1.79 -14.06 2.79
CA PHE A 314 2.28 -12.77 3.26
C PHE A 314 1.44 -12.21 4.42
N LEU A 315 0.11 -12.35 4.34
CA LEU A 315 -0.84 -11.90 5.36
C LEU A 315 -0.93 -12.85 6.57
N ASN A 316 -0.20 -13.96 6.54
CA ASN A 316 -0.27 -15.03 7.54
C ASN A 316 -1.71 -15.53 7.75
N TRP A 317 -2.39 -15.79 6.64
CA TRP A 317 -3.72 -16.40 6.59
C TRP A 317 -3.60 -17.88 6.20
N PRO A 318 -4.55 -18.73 6.64
CA PRO A 318 -4.69 -20.07 6.13
C PRO A 318 -4.71 -20.10 4.59
N GLN A 319 -3.98 -21.05 4.01
CA GLN A 319 -4.00 -21.28 2.57
C GLN A 319 -5.30 -21.98 2.21
N VAL A 320 -6.24 -21.25 1.63
CA VAL A 320 -7.53 -21.77 1.18
C VAL A 320 -7.68 -21.53 -0.32
N GLU A 321 -8.32 -22.46 -1.00
CA GLU A 321 -8.75 -22.23 -2.38
C GLU A 321 -9.84 -21.15 -2.41
N CYS A 322 -9.76 -20.27 -3.41
CA CYS A 322 -10.72 -19.18 -3.57
C CYS A 322 -11.15 -19.09 -5.04
N PRO A 323 -11.97 -20.04 -5.52
CA PRO A 323 -12.38 -20.08 -6.93
C PRO A 323 -13.10 -18.80 -7.38
N ASN A 324 -13.83 -18.16 -6.46
CA ASN A 324 -14.65 -16.98 -6.74
C ASN A 324 -13.92 -15.66 -6.43
N CYS A 325 -12.63 -15.69 -6.09
CA CYS A 325 -11.89 -14.47 -5.74
C CYS A 325 -11.86 -13.46 -6.89
N PHE A 326 -11.90 -13.92 -8.13
CA PHE A 326 -11.80 -13.06 -9.33
C PHE A 326 -13.15 -12.82 -10.02
N ASP A 327 -14.29 -13.22 -9.44
CA ASP A 327 -15.60 -13.03 -10.07
C ASP A 327 -15.95 -11.56 -10.31
N SER A 328 -15.46 -10.68 -9.43
CA SER A 328 -15.61 -9.23 -9.56
C SER A 328 -14.44 -8.56 -10.28
N TRP A 329 -13.46 -9.32 -10.76
CA TRP A 329 -12.30 -8.77 -11.46
C TRP A 329 -12.71 -8.26 -12.83
N VAL A 330 -12.36 -7.01 -13.12
CA VAL A 330 -12.54 -6.41 -14.44
C VAL A 330 -11.19 -5.95 -14.96
N ASP A 331 -10.79 -6.50 -16.12
CA ASP A 331 -9.56 -6.09 -16.77
C ASP A 331 -9.64 -4.65 -17.26
N SER A 332 -8.53 -3.94 -17.11
CA SER A 332 -8.42 -2.57 -17.63
C SER A 332 -8.43 -2.60 -19.16
N THR A 333 -9.44 -2.00 -19.77
CA THR A 333 -9.56 -1.84 -21.23
C THR A 333 -8.80 -0.61 -21.75
N THR A 334 -7.93 -0.01 -20.92
CA THR A 334 -7.25 1.24 -21.23
C THR A 334 -6.19 1.04 -22.33
N ASP A 335 -6.42 1.65 -23.49
CA ASP A 335 -5.40 1.85 -24.53
C ASP A 335 -4.75 3.22 -24.32
N TYR A 336 -3.61 3.22 -23.62
CA TYR A 336 -2.90 4.45 -23.28
C TYR A 336 -2.38 5.19 -24.52
N VAL A 337 -2.09 4.51 -25.64
CA VAL A 337 -1.59 5.16 -26.86
C VAL A 337 -2.71 5.95 -27.51
N LYS A 338 -3.88 5.33 -27.65
CA LYS A 338 -5.09 6.01 -28.17
C LYS A 338 -5.50 7.19 -27.29
N ILE A 339 -5.37 7.05 -25.97
CA ILE A 339 -5.83 8.06 -25.01
C ILE A 339 -4.87 9.24 -24.90
N LEU A 340 -3.56 8.98 -24.81
CA LEU A 340 -2.53 9.99 -24.58
C LEU A 340 -1.97 10.57 -25.88
N GLY A 341 -2.02 9.80 -26.97
CA GLY A 341 -1.38 10.12 -28.25
C GLY A 341 0.14 9.92 -28.22
N ASN A 342 0.70 9.55 -29.38
CA ASN A 342 2.12 9.21 -29.55
C ASN A 342 3.10 10.25 -28.98
N PHE A 343 2.77 11.54 -29.12
CA PHE A 343 3.60 12.62 -28.61
C PHE A 343 3.75 12.58 -27.09
N ASN A 344 2.63 12.44 -26.36
CA ASN A 344 2.67 12.38 -24.90
C ASN A 344 3.27 11.04 -24.44
N VAL A 345 2.95 9.92 -25.09
CA VAL A 345 3.56 8.61 -24.79
C VAL A 345 5.08 8.72 -24.79
N LYS A 346 5.67 9.24 -25.88
CA LYS A 346 7.13 9.41 -25.98
C LYS A 346 7.72 10.28 -24.85
N LYS A 347 7.03 11.34 -24.45
CA LYS A 347 7.48 12.23 -23.36
C LYS A 347 7.35 11.56 -22.00
N LEU A 348 6.27 10.85 -21.76
CA LEU A 348 5.97 10.16 -20.50
C LEU A 348 6.88 8.94 -20.31
N THR A 349 7.24 8.22 -21.37
CA THR A 349 8.24 7.15 -21.31
C THR A 349 9.58 7.68 -20.80
N LYS A 350 10.04 8.84 -21.28
CA LYS A 350 11.27 9.47 -20.77
C LYS A 350 11.19 9.90 -19.30
N GLN A 351 9.99 10.21 -18.82
CA GLN A 351 9.79 10.50 -17.40
C GLN A 351 9.82 9.21 -16.57
N TRP A 352 9.19 8.15 -17.08
CA TRP A 352 9.20 6.82 -16.49
C TRP A 352 10.62 6.24 -16.37
N GLU A 353 11.45 6.38 -17.41
CA GLU A 353 12.85 5.93 -17.40
C GLU A 353 13.65 6.48 -16.20
N LYS A 354 13.31 7.69 -15.72
CA LYS A 354 13.95 8.29 -14.54
C LYS A 354 13.55 7.61 -13.23
N LEU A 355 12.41 6.93 -13.21
CA LEU A 355 11.90 6.20 -12.06
C LEU A 355 12.34 4.74 -12.02
N GLU A 356 13.00 4.19 -13.04
CA GLU A 356 13.30 2.74 -13.09
C GLU A 356 14.13 2.22 -11.91
N SER A 357 14.95 3.08 -11.29
CA SER A 357 15.72 2.75 -10.08
C SER A 357 14.95 2.95 -8.77
N ILE A 358 13.73 3.50 -8.85
CA ILE A 358 12.88 3.90 -7.71
C ILE A 358 11.59 3.06 -7.68
N TRP A 359 11.00 2.77 -8.85
CA TRP A 359 9.73 2.09 -9.00
C TRP A 359 9.74 1.11 -10.20
N PRO A 360 9.19 -0.12 -10.06
CA PRO A 360 8.66 -0.68 -8.82
C PRO A 360 9.73 -0.84 -7.73
N PRO A 361 9.35 -0.81 -6.44
CA PRO A 361 10.31 -1.01 -5.36
C PRO A 361 10.90 -2.41 -5.47
N GLN A 362 12.21 -2.55 -5.25
CA GLN A 362 12.84 -3.87 -5.27
C GLN A 362 12.40 -4.67 -4.05
N GLU A 363 11.83 -5.85 -4.29
CA GLU A 363 11.59 -6.82 -3.23
C GLU A 363 12.95 -7.43 -2.85
N SER A 364 13.52 -6.97 -1.73
CA SER A 364 14.76 -7.53 -1.18
C SER A 364 14.56 -8.85 -0.47
#